data_AF-A0A2M7SRS4-F1
#
_entry.id   AF-A0A2M7SRS4-F1
#
_cell.length_a   1.000
_cell.length_b   1.000
_cell.length_c   1.000
_cell.angle_alpha   90.00
_cell.angle_beta   90.00
_cell.angle_gamma   90.00
#
_symmetry.space_group_name_H-M   'P 1'
#
loop_
_entity.id
_entity.type
_entity.pdbx_description
1 polymer ?
#
loop_
_entity_poly.entity_id
_entity_poly.type
_entity_poly.pdbx_seq_one_letter_code
_entity_poly.pdbx_strand_id
1 'polypeptide(L)' 'VFTLKGKGVPYLRKNGRGDQLVIVNVEVPNRLTKEQRALFEQLSATLGTTPMPKEKGFLDWLNEALGG' A
#
# COMPACT_ATOMS: atom_id res chain seq x y z
N VAL A 1 5.81 -5.48 10.48
CA VAL A 1 7.22 -5.95 10.57
C VAL A 1 7.19 -7.37 11.10
N PHE A 2 7.83 -8.30 10.40
CA PHE A 2 7.94 -9.69 10.85
C PHE A 2 9.31 -9.92 11.48
N THR A 3 9.37 -10.65 12.58
CA THR A 3 10.62 -10.94 13.29
C THR A 3 10.98 -12.40 13.15
N LEU A 4 12.14 -12.69 12.59
CA LEU A 4 12.70 -14.02 12.52
C LEU A 4 13.67 -14.22 13.69
N LYS A 5 13.23 -14.97 14.69
CA LYS A 5 13.99 -15.20 15.92
C LYS A 5 15.28 -15.99 15.63
N GLY A 6 16.41 -15.52 16.17
CA GLY A 6 17.72 -16.19 16.05
C GLY A 6 18.33 -16.19 14.65
N LYS A 7 17.75 -15.45 13.69
CA LYS A 7 18.27 -15.30 12.31
C LYS A 7 19.11 -14.05 12.10
N GLY A 8 19.26 -13.21 13.11
CA GLY A 8 20.14 -12.06 13.09
C GLY A 8 21.62 -12.41 13.22
N VAL A 9 22.43 -11.40 13.52
CA VAL A 9 23.89 -11.54 13.64
C VAL A 9 24.29 -12.32 14.91
N PRO A 10 25.38 -13.11 14.86
CA PRO A 10 25.90 -13.78 16.04
C PRO A 10 26.52 -12.79 17.02
N TYR A 11 26.45 -13.11 18.32
CA TYR A 11 27.08 -12.28 19.35
C TYR A 11 28.60 -12.51 19.41
N LEU A 12 29.38 -11.45 19.55
CA LEU A 12 30.81 -11.57 19.77
C LEU A 12 31.08 -12.04 21.21
N ARG A 13 31.80 -13.16 21.38
CA ARG A 13 32.19 -13.77 22.68
C ARG A 13 31.03 -14.33 23.52
N LYS A 14 29.83 -14.54 22.95
CA LYS A 14 28.70 -15.20 23.62
C LYS A 14 28.03 -16.21 22.70
N ASN A 15 27.47 -17.27 23.27
CA ASN A 15 26.63 -18.20 22.52
C ASN A 15 25.26 -17.56 22.25
N GLY A 16 24.85 -17.54 20.99
CA GLY A 16 23.55 -17.02 20.57
C GLY A 16 23.62 -16.11 19.35
N ARG A 17 22.44 -15.75 18.84
CA ARG A 17 22.24 -14.84 17.71
C ARG A 17 21.10 -13.88 18.02
N GLY A 18 21.18 -12.67 17.48
CA GLY A 18 20.05 -11.74 17.49
C GLY A 18 18.94 -12.15 16.53
N ASP A 19 17.94 -11.28 16.40
CA ASP A 19 16.80 -11.49 15.51
C ASP A 19 16.93 -10.68 14.21
N GLN A 20 16.34 -11.18 13.15
CA GLN A 20 16.24 -10.46 11.89
C GLN A 20 14.85 -9.84 11.76
N LEU A 21 14.80 -8.53 11.50
CA LEU A 21 13.56 -7.80 11.22
C LEU A 21 13.33 -7.75 9.72
N VAL A 22 12.20 -8.29 9.29
CA VAL A 22 11.73 -8.25 7.90
C VAL A 22 10.67 -7.15 7.79
N ILE A 23 11.04 -6.10 7.05
CA ILE A 23 10.17 -4.97 6.73
C ILE A 23 9.54 -5.26 5.36
N VAL A 24 8.21 -5.38 5.33
CA VAL A 24 7.48 -5.57 4.08
C VAL A 24 7.05 -4.20 3.59
N ASN A 25 7.52 -3.82 2.41
CA ASN A 25 7.06 -2.62 1.72
C ASN A 25 6.03 -3.03 0.66
N VAL A 26 4.88 -2.37 0.65
CA VAL A 26 3.82 -2.60 -0.34
C VAL A 26 3.81 -1.40 -1.27
N GLU A 27 4.12 -1.64 -2.54
CA GLU A 27 4.09 -0.61 -3.58
C GLU A 27 2.76 -0.70 -4.35
N VAL A 28 2.04 0.42 -4.44
CA VAL A 28 0.80 0.52 -5.21
C VAL A 28 1.12 1.14 -6.58
N PRO A 29 0.77 0.48 -7.70
CA PRO A 29 1.06 0.99 -9.03
C PRO A 29 0.26 2.27 -9.34
N ASN A 30 0.96 3.29 -9.86
CA ASN A 30 0.38 4.59 -10.20
C ASN A 30 -0.34 4.63 -11.57
N ARG A 31 -0.03 3.67 -12.45
CA ARG A 31 -0.61 3.58 -13.80
C ARG A 31 -1.25 2.21 -13.96
N LEU A 32 -2.54 2.21 -14.25
CA LEU A 32 -3.35 1.00 -14.37
C LEU A 32 -3.97 0.92 -15.76
N THR A 33 -4.02 -0.28 -16.32
CA THR A 33 -4.88 -0.57 -17.48
C THR A 33 -6.36 -0.55 -17.06
N LYS A 34 -7.27 -0.52 -18.04
CA LYS A 34 -8.72 -0.51 -17.78
C LYS A 34 -9.17 -1.71 -16.93
N GLU A 35 -8.66 -2.90 -17.24
CA GLU A 35 -8.98 -4.14 -16.52
C GLU A 35 -8.48 -4.11 -15.08
N GLN A 36 -7.22 -3.69 -14.87
CA GLN A 36 -6.65 -3.58 -13.54
C GLN A 36 -7.44 -2.60 -12.67
N ARG A 37 -7.85 -1.46 -13.23
CA ARG A 37 -8.70 -0.49 -12.53
C ARG A 37 -10.04 -1.11 -12.10
N ALA A 38 -10.70 -1.84 -13.00
CA ALA A 38 -11.97 -2.49 -12.68
C ALA A 38 -11.82 -3.51 -11.53
N LEU A 39 -10.72 -4.27 -11.49
CA LEU A 39 -10.45 -5.21 -10.38
C LEU A 39 -10.22 -4.49 -9.05
N PHE A 40 -9.48 -3.37 -9.07
CA PHE A 40 -9.30 -2.55 -7.86
C PHE A 40 -10.61 -1.90 -7.38
N GLU A 41 -11.50 -1.52 -8.28
CA GLU A 41 -12.84 -1.00 -7.94
C GLU A 41 -13.73 -2.08 -7.31
N GLN A 42 -13.74 -3.29 -7.86
CA GLN A 42 -14.45 -4.44 -7.28
C GLN A 42 -13.90 -4.78 -5.89
N LEU A 43 -12.58 -4.83 -5.75
CA LEU A 43 -11.91 -5.04 -4.48
C LEU A 43 -12.30 -3.94 -3.47
N SER A 44 -12.29 -2.68 -3.89
CA SER A 44 -12.70 -1.54 -3.06
C SER A 44 -14.15 -1.66 -2.57
N ALA A 45 -15.07 -2.14 -3.41
CA ALA A 45 -16.46 -2.33 -3.02
C ALA A 45 -16.61 -3.39 -1.92
N THR A 46 -15.76 -4.40 -1.90
CA THR A 46 -15.77 -5.47 -0.88
C THR A 46 -15.01 -5.12 0.39
N LEU A 47 -14.05 -4.18 0.34
CA LEU A 47 -13.13 -3.93 1.45
C LEU A 47 -13.72 -3.12 2.62
N GLY A 48 -14.93 -2.56 2.51
CA GLY A 48 -15.63 -1.89 3.63
C GLY A 48 -14.96 -0.62 4.18
N THR A 49 -13.72 -0.33 3.79
CA THR A 49 -12.99 0.89 4.14
C THR A 49 -13.28 1.95 3.11
N THR A 50 -13.84 3.08 3.55
CA THR A 50 -13.98 4.29 2.77
C THR A 50 -12.63 4.60 2.12
N PRO A 51 -12.50 4.54 0.78
CA PRO A 51 -11.24 4.92 0.14
C PRO A 51 -10.95 6.35 0.56
N MET A 52 -9.71 6.62 1.03
CA MET A 52 -9.29 7.99 1.33
C MET A 52 -9.71 8.88 0.16
N PRO A 53 -10.36 10.02 0.42
CA PRO A 53 -10.97 10.82 -0.62
C PRO A 53 -9.89 11.17 -1.64
N LYS A 54 -10.08 10.74 -2.89
CA LYS A 54 -9.28 11.25 -4.01
C LYS A 54 -9.41 12.76 -3.97
N GLU A 55 -8.28 13.46 -3.86
CA GLU A 55 -8.22 14.90 -4.08
C GLU A 55 -9.02 15.23 -5.34
N LYS A 56 -9.90 16.24 -5.25
CA LYS A 56 -10.78 16.68 -6.34
C LYS A 56 -10.02 16.69 -7.66
N GLY A 57 -10.46 15.85 -8.61
CA GLY A 57 -9.78 15.71 -9.89
C GLY A 57 -10.07 16.90 -10.78
N PHE A 58 -9.13 17.21 -11.68
CA PHE A 58 -9.26 18.23 -12.73
C PHE A 58 -10.59 18.20 -13.51
N LEU A 59 -11.22 17.02 -13.62
CA LEU A 59 -12.52 16.84 -14.27
C LEU A 59 -13.71 17.37 -13.45
N ASP A 60 -13.64 17.26 -12.11
CA ASP A 60 -14.66 17.82 -11.22
C ASP A 60 -14.65 19.35 -11.33
N TRP A 61 -13.45 19.94 -11.38
CA TRP A 61 -13.28 21.38 -11.59
C TRP A 61 -13.79 21.85 -12.96
N LEU A 62 -13.56 21.07 -14.03
CA LEU A 62 -14.04 21.43 -15.38
C LEU A 62 -15.58 21.38 -15.50
N ASN A 63 -16.20 20.36 -14.91
CA ASN A 63 -17.67 20.25 -14.88
C ASN A 63 -18.30 21.37 -14.04
N GLU A 64 -17.63 21.80 -12.97
CA GLU A 64 -18.07 22.91 -12.11
C GLU A 64 -17.90 24.27 -12.81
N ALA A 65 -16.87 24.43 -13.66
CA ALA A 65 -16.64 25.65 -14.44
C ALA A 65 -17.54 25.78 -15.69
N LEU A 66 -18.05 24.67 -16.24
CA LEU A 66 -18.97 24.64 -17.38
C LEU A 66 -20.44 24.57 -16.94
N GLY A 67 -20.72 24.08 -15.73
CA GLY A 67 -22.06 23.92 -15.18
C GLY A 67 -22.66 25.17 -14.52
N GLY A 68 -22.07 26.34 -14.76
CA GLY A 68 -22.60 27.66 -14.39
C GLY A 68 -23.29 28.34 -15.56
#